data_AF-A0A443QMK0-F1
#
_entry.id   AF-A0A443QMK0-F1
#
_cell.length_a   1.000
_cell.length_b   1.000
_cell.length_c   1.000
_cell.angle_alpha   90.00
_cell.angle_beta   90.00
_cell.angle_gamma   90.00
#
_symmetry.space_group_name_H-M   'P 1'
#
loop_
_entity.id
_entity.type
_entity.pdbx_description
1 polymer ?
#
loop_
_entity_poly.entity_id
_entity_poly.type
_entity_poly.pdbx_seq_one_letter_code
_entity_poly.pdbx_strand_id
1 'polypeptide(L)'
;ENDVSGIDINMGCPKEFSIKGGMGAALLAQPEKIKKILTTLVENVSLPITCKIRVLPDLNDTINLVKLIESCGVRAIAIHGRTRMERPQHKNRNTYIAAIVKEVKVPIIAKFVKALFAFLSNLQLNFSGGSGEIQEYTDIDTFKNETNASSVMLSRAAEHNCSIFRKEGLLPLDTVICSYLQYAVKYDNHVSNTKYCIQQMLGSLQETEKGRAFLSAQHLKEIWYLRHCDSLQIINSCFLLSDLWEMTSFYEDSVNELKRRFTQENDEIENIHKKRRIKLNEDEICLSLKYIKNLFDECSLPKSRLINYTTKRCLPPPKYKTYQIEKHFYAVVTVENKCYKNSYLEKNKKSAEQGAALVACYNLNLVDESVISQCYVQEVPHERTLLTIAQS
;
A
#
# COMPACT_ATOMS: atom_id res chain seq x y z
N GLU A 1 10.69 5.24 -14.34
CA GLU A 1 10.12 4.35 -15.38
C GLU A 1 10.60 2.91 -15.27
N ASN A 2 11.58 2.59 -14.42
CA ASN A 2 12.18 1.24 -14.37
C ASN A 2 11.45 0.24 -13.45
N ASP A 3 10.48 0.71 -12.66
CA ASP A 3 9.84 -0.11 -11.60
C ASP A 3 8.50 -0.74 -12.02
N VAL A 4 7.92 -0.29 -13.15
CA VAL A 4 6.61 -0.73 -13.63
C VAL A 4 6.62 -0.95 -15.14
N SER A 5 5.72 -1.80 -15.63
CA SER A 5 5.65 -2.12 -17.06
C SER A 5 4.72 -1.21 -17.88
N GLY A 6 3.95 -0.33 -17.24
CA GLY A 6 2.99 0.55 -17.93
C GLY A 6 2.29 1.52 -16.98
N ILE A 7 1.61 2.51 -17.55
CA ILE A 7 0.84 3.53 -16.82
C ILE A 7 -0.60 3.53 -17.34
N ASP A 8 -1.56 3.35 -16.44
CA ASP A 8 -2.99 3.39 -16.77
C ASP A 8 -3.68 4.63 -16.18
N ILE A 9 -4.49 5.31 -16.99
CA ILE A 9 -5.30 6.44 -16.54
C ILE A 9 -6.73 5.99 -16.26
N ASN A 10 -7.14 6.11 -14.99
CA ASN A 10 -8.51 5.82 -14.57
C ASN A 10 -9.45 6.96 -14.96
N MET A 11 -10.33 6.67 -15.93
CA MET A 11 -11.40 7.56 -16.39
C MET A 11 -12.79 6.95 -16.10
N GLY A 12 -12.88 5.98 -15.18
CA GLY A 12 -14.11 5.19 -14.95
C GLY A 12 -14.60 5.15 -13.51
N CYS A 13 -13.89 5.78 -12.56
CA CYS A 13 -14.28 5.80 -11.14
C CYS A 13 -15.51 6.70 -10.92
N PRO A 14 -16.64 6.16 -10.41
CA PRO A 14 -17.84 6.96 -10.13
C PRO A 14 -17.90 7.47 -8.68
N LYS A 15 -16.87 7.22 -7.85
CA LYS A 15 -16.89 7.63 -6.43
C LYS A 15 -16.87 9.15 -6.32
N GLU A 16 -17.62 9.68 -5.36
CA GLU A 16 -17.87 11.12 -5.23
C GLU A 16 -16.58 11.95 -5.09
N PHE A 17 -15.60 11.47 -4.32
CA PHE A 17 -14.30 12.16 -4.18
C PHE A 17 -13.58 12.31 -5.53
N SER A 18 -13.70 11.32 -6.42
CA SER A 18 -13.07 11.33 -7.73
C SER A 18 -13.77 12.32 -8.65
N ILE A 19 -15.11 12.36 -8.60
CA ILE A 19 -15.93 13.28 -9.39
C ILE A 19 -15.68 14.72 -8.96
N LYS A 20 -15.72 15.01 -7.65
CA LYS A 20 -15.44 16.35 -7.09
C LYS A 20 -14.03 16.83 -7.43
N GLY A 21 -13.07 15.91 -7.49
CA GLY A 21 -11.71 16.20 -7.92
C GLY A 21 -11.51 16.34 -9.44
N GLY A 22 -12.56 16.19 -10.25
CA GLY A 22 -12.46 16.25 -11.72
C GLY A 22 -11.65 15.09 -12.32
N MET A 23 -11.62 13.94 -11.64
CA MET A 23 -10.93 12.71 -12.01
C MET A 23 -11.94 11.59 -12.32
N GLY A 24 -11.46 10.42 -12.73
CA GLY A 24 -12.32 9.25 -12.94
C GLY A 24 -13.39 9.50 -13.99
N ALA A 25 -14.62 9.11 -13.71
CA ALA A 25 -15.73 9.24 -14.65
C ALA A 25 -16.11 10.71 -14.96
N ALA A 26 -15.62 11.71 -14.20
CA ALA A 26 -15.82 13.11 -14.54
C ALA A 26 -15.03 13.53 -15.79
N LEU A 27 -13.92 12.85 -16.09
CA LEU A 27 -13.12 13.13 -17.29
C LEU A 27 -13.88 12.80 -18.58
N LEU A 28 -14.82 11.85 -18.55
CA LEU A 28 -15.58 11.42 -19.73
C LEU A 28 -16.42 12.55 -20.35
N ALA A 29 -16.75 13.59 -19.57
CA ALA A 29 -17.43 14.79 -20.04
C ALA A 29 -16.47 15.91 -20.51
N GLN A 30 -15.15 15.65 -20.51
CA GLN A 30 -14.10 16.62 -20.86
C GLN A 30 -13.11 16.03 -21.88
N PRO A 31 -13.54 15.77 -23.14
CA PRO A 31 -12.70 15.13 -24.16
C PRO A 31 -11.39 15.86 -24.44
N GLU A 32 -11.40 17.19 -24.48
CA GLU A 32 -10.17 17.99 -24.67
C GLU A 32 -9.16 17.81 -23.53
N LYS A 33 -9.64 17.66 -22.28
CA LYS A 33 -8.79 17.39 -21.14
C LYS A 33 -8.21 15.98 -21.20
N ILE A 34 -9.01 14.99 -21.63
CA ILE A 34 -8.54 13.63 -21.89
C ILE A 34 -7.42 13.65 -22.93
N LYS A 35 -7.64 14.30 -24.07
CA LYS A 35 -6.65 14.43 -25.14
C LYS A 35 -5.35 15.02 -24.62
N LYS A 36 -5.43 16.16 -23.92
CA LYS A 36 -4.26 16.83 -23.33
C LYS A 36 -3.49 15.90 -22.39
N ILE A 37 -4.17 15.21 -21.47
CA ILE A 37 -3.53 14.30 -20.50
C ILE A 37 -2.82 13.15 -21.24
N LEU A 38 -3.52 12.48 -22.15
CA LEU A 38 -3.00 11.29 -22.82
C LEU A 38 -1.85 11.63 -23.76
N THR A 39 -1.99 12.65 -24.61
CA THR A 39 -0.92 13.10 -25.50
C THR A 39 0.32 13.50 -24.72
N THR A 40 0.17 14.25 -23.61
CA THR A 40 1.30 14.63 -22.77
C THR A 40 2.02 13.39 -22.21
N LEU A 41 1.29 12.38 -21.73
CA LEU A 41 1.89 11.16 -21.18
C LEU A 41 2.59 10.34 -22.26
N VAL A 42 1.94 10.16 -23.42
CA VAL A 42 2.49 9.38 -24.54
C VAL A 42 3.76 10.02 -25.11
N GLU A 43 3.84 11.36 -25.13
CA GLU A 43 5.02 12.09 -25.64
C GLU A 43 6.21 12.10 -24.67
N ASN A 44 5.95 11.97 -23.35
CA ASN A 44 6.97 12.22 -22.33
C ASN A 44 7.38 10.98 -21.52
N VAL A 45 6.72 9.83 -21.72
CA VAL A 45 6.99 8.59 -20.99
C VAL A 45 7.26 7.47 -21.99
N SER A 46 8.34 6.70 -21.77
CA SER A 46 8.72 5.60 -22.67
C SER A 46 7.86 4.34 -22.49
N LEU A 47 7.25 4.18 -21.31
CA LEU A 47 6.34 3.09 -20.98
C LEU A 47 5.00 3.16 -21.75
N PRO A 48 4.34 2.01 -22.00
CA PRO A 48 3.02 1.99 -22.62
C PRO A 48 1.99 2.71 -21.74
N ILE A 49 1.30 3.69 -22.34
CA ILE A 49 0.16 4.37 -21.73
C ILE A 49 -1.14 3.67 -22.11
N THR A 50 -1.95 3.31 -21.13
CA THR A 50 -3.30 2.78 -21.31
C THR A 50 -4.31 3.65 -20.58
N CYS A 51 -5.59 3.40 -20.81
CA CYS A 51 -6.62 3.98 -19.96
C CYS A 51 -7.79 3.02 -19.76
N LYS A 52 -8.55 3.31 -18.70
CA LYS A 52 -9.77 2.57 -18.37
C LYS A 52 -10.98 3.50 -18.31
N ILE A 53 -11.97 3.24 -19.15
CA ILE A 53 -13.21 4.02 -19.26
C ILE A 53 -14.46 3.24 -18.80
N ARG A 54 -15.58 3.95 -18.73
CA ARG A 54 -16.94 3.41 -18.74
C ARG A 54 -17.61 3.82 -20.05
N VAL A 55 -18.57 3.03 -20.53
CA VAL A 55 -19.39 3.44 -21.68
C VAL A 55 -20.26 4.66 -21.34
N LEU A 56 -20.58 5.45 -22.35
CA LEU A 56 -21.55 6.54 -22.26
C LEU A 56 -22.97 6.00 -22.50
N PRO A 57 -24.04 6.79 -22.21
CA PRO A 57 -25.41 6.38 -22.47
C PRO A 57 -25.66 6.06 -23.95
N ASP A 58 -25.07 6.83 -24.85
CA ASP A 58 -25.12 6.61 -26.29
C ASP A 58 -23.88 5.85 -26.80
N LEU A 59 -24.11 4.95 -27.76
CA LEU A 59 -23.06 4.13 -28.36
C LEU A 59 -22.12 4.96 -29.24
N ASN A 60 -22.66 5.85 -30.07
CA ASN A 60 -21.86 6.68 -30.98
C ASN A 60 -20.98 7.64 -30.19
N ASP A 61 -21.51 8.24 -29.12
CA ASP A 61 -20.70 9.05 -28.19
C ASP A 61 -19.54 8.24 -27.61
N THR A 62 -19.79 7.00 -27.22
CA THR A 62 -18.74 6.11 -26.72
C THR A 62 -17.70 5.81 -27.80
N ILE A 63 -18.12 5.50 -29.03
CA ILE A 63 -17.21 5.24 -30.17
C ILE A 63 -16.37 6.47 -30.47
N ASN A 64 -16.97 7.65 -30.53
CA ASN A 64 -16.27 8.92 -30.78
C ASN A 64 -15.22 9.20 -29.70
N LEU A 65 -15.55 8.97 -28.44
CA LEU A 65 -14.60 9.10 -27.33
C LEU A 65 -13.44 8.11 -27.44
N VAL A 66 -13.71 6.85 -27.80
CA VAL A 66 -12.66 5.82 -27.94
C VAL A 66 -11.76 6.14 -29.14
N LYS A 67 -12.29 6.61 -30.28
CA LYS A 67 -11.51 7.08 -31.43
C LYS A 67 -10.63 8.27 -31.08
N LEU A 68 -11.14 9.22 -30.29
CA LEU A 68 -10.34 10.32 -29.76
C LEU A 68 -9.17 9.80 -28.90
N ILE A 69 -9.45 8.88 -27.98
CA ILE A 69 -8.42 8.30 -27.10
C ILE A 69 -7.37 7.53 -27.90
N GLU A 70 -7.80 6.73 -28.89
CA GLU A 70 -6.91 6.03 -29.83
C GLU A 70 -5.97 7.03 -30.54
N SER A 71 -6.51 8.15 -31.03
CA SER A 71 -5.72 9.18 -31.71
C SER A 71 -4.64 9.83 -30.83
N CYS A 72 -4.72 9.67 -29.50
CA CYS A 72 -3.70 10.16 -28.57
C CYS A 72 -2.47 9.23 -28.47
N GLY A 73 -2.51 8.04 -29.09
CA GLY A 73 -1.38 7.11 -29.12
C GLY A 73 -1.32 6.12 -27.94
N VAL A 74 -2.43 5.89 -27.24
CA VAL A 74 -2.50 4.87 -26.17
C VAL A 74 -2.32 3.46 -26.73
N ARG A 75 -1.77 2.55 -25.93
CA ARG A 75 -1.46 1.17 -26.33
C ARG A 75 -2.61 0.19 -26.17
N ALA A 76 -3.56 0.47 -25.27
CA ALA A 76 -4.76 -0.31 -25.06
C ALA A 76 -5.83 0.52 -24.33
N ILE A 77 -7.09 0.13 -24.50
CA ILE A 77 -8.23 0.76 -23.80
C ILE A 77 -9.04 -0.31 -23.08
N ALA A 78 -9.16 -0.20 -21.76
CA ALA A 78 -10.02 -1.06 -20.96
C ALA A 78 -11.43 -0.46 -20.85
N ILE A 79 -12.45 -1.21 -21.27
CA ILE A 79 -13.84 -0.73 -21.31
C ILE A 79 -14.71 -1.49 -20.33
N HIS A 80 -15.31 -0.75 -19.40
CA HIS A 80 -16.41 -1.23 -18.57
C HIS A 80 -17.74 -0.91 -19.27
N GLY A 81 -18.47 -1.96 -19.67
CA GLY A 81 -19.76 -1.88 -20.38
C GLY A 81 -20.94 -1.34 -19.57
N ARG A 82 -20.68 -0.60 -18.48
CA ARG A 82 -21.69 0.12 -17.71
C ARG A 82 -21.38 1.60 -17.67
N THR A 83 -22.43 2.39 -17.76
CA THR A 83 -22.40 3.84 -17.57
C THR A 83 -22.02 4.21 -16.13
N ARG A 84 -21.73 5.48 -15.90
CA ARG A 84 -21.39 6.01 -14.57
C ARG A 84 -22.47 5.73 -13.52
N MET A 85 -23.74 5.86 -13.90
CA MET A 85 -24.89 5.75 -12.98
C MET A 85 -25.24 4.30 -12.62
N GLU A 86 -24.74 3.35 -13.41
CA GLU A 86 -25.06 1.94 -13.24
C GLU A 86 -24.17 1.26 -12.20
N ARG A 87 -24.88 0.60 -11.28
CA ARG A 87 -24.36 -0.16 -10.15
C ARG A 87 -24.09 -1.63 -10.49
N PRO A 88 -23.37 -2.37 -9.62
CA PRO A 88 -23.06 -3.79 -9.78
C PRO A 88 -24.17 -4.72 -10.27
N GLN A 89 -25.43 -4.45 -9.94
CA GLN A 89 -26.57 -5.26 -10.35
C GLN A 89 -27.00 -5.09 -11.81
N HIS A 90 -26.63 -3.99 -12.47
CA HIS A 90 -27.03 -3.73 -13.85
C HIS A 90 -26.28 -4.65 -14.82
N LYS A 91 -26.85 -5.00 -15.96
CA LYS A 91 -26.15 -5.84 -16.94
C LYS A 91 -24.99 -5.08 -17.59
N ASN A 92 -23.95 -5.81 -17.98
CA ASN A 92 -22.85 -5.26 -18.77
C ASN A 92 -23.27 -5.19 -20.24
N ARG A 93 -23.00 -4.09 -20.95
CA ARG A 93 -23.29 -3.95 -22.39
C ARG A 93 -22.18 -4.59 -23.22
N ASN A 94 -22.20 -5.91 -23.35
CA ASN A 94 -21.21 -6.64 -24.17
C ASN A 94 -21.31 -6.23 -25.64
N THR A 95 -22.51 -5.96 -26.15
CA THR A 95 -22.76 -5.48 -27.51
C THR A 95 -22.13 -4.11 -27.80
N TYR A 96 -22.05 -3.22 -26.80
CA TYR A 96 -21.35 -1.94 -26.95
C TYR A 96 -19.85 -2.16 -27.13
N ILE A 97 -19.27 -3.02 -26.29
CA ILE A 97 -17.83 -3.36 -26.38
C ILE A 97 -17.54 -3.98 -27.75
N ALA A 98 -18.36 -4.93 -28.20
CA ALA A 98 -18.20 -5.58 -29.51
C ALA A 98 -18.34 -4.60 -30.69
N ALA A 99 -19.24 -3.62 -30.60
CA ALA A 99 -19.35 -2.56 -31.60
C ALA A 99 -18.11 -1.66 -31.63
N ILE A 100 -17.61 -1.25 -30.46
CA ILE A 100 -16.41 -0.42 -30.33
C ILE A 100 -15.18 -1.13 -30.90
N VAL A 101 -15.00 -2.43 -30.63
CA VAL A 101 -13.89 -3.24 -31.17
C VAL A 101 -13.80 -3.17 -32.70
N LYS A 102 -14.94 -3.09 -33.40
CA LYS A 102 -14.97 -3.04 -34.87
C LYS A 102 -14.54 -1.67 -35.42
N GLU A 103 -14.59 -0.63 -34.58
CA GLU A 103 -14.43 0.76 -34.97
C GLU A 103 -13.01 1.32 -34.73
N VAL A 104 -12.17 0.58 -34.01
CA VAL A 104 -10.82 1.01 -33.64
C VAL A 104 -9.79 -0.11 -33.85
N LYS A 105 -8.52 0.27 -34.04
CA LYS A 105 -7.39 -0.65 -34.22
C LYS A 105 -6.66 -0.93 -32.92
N VAL A 106 -6.71 -0.01 -31.96
CA VAL A 106 -6.10 -0.18 -30.64
C VAL A 106 -6.74 -1.36 -29.89
N PRO A 107 -5.94 -2.23 -29.25
CA PRO A 107 -6.47 -3.35 -28.48
C PRO A 107 -7.47 -2.91 -27.40
N ILE A 108 -8.65 -3.54 -27.40
CA ILE A 108 -9.67 -3.35 -26.38
C ILE A 108 -9.58 -4.46 -25.35
N ILE A 109 -9.62 -4.06 -24.07
CA ILE A 109 -9.68 -4.97 -22.93
C ILE A 109 -11.10 -4.90 -22.33
N ALA A 110 -11.88 -5.97 -22.47
CA ALA A 110 -13.23 -6.01 -21.93
C ALA A 110 -13.19 -6.19 -20.40
N LYS A 111 -13.74 -5.24 -19.65
CA LYS A 111 -13.88 -5.36 -18.20
C LYS A 111 -15.12 -6.19 -17.88
N PHE A 112 -14.92 -7.41 -17.39
CA PHE A 112 -16.04 -8.22 -16.92
C PHE A 112 -16.58 -7.70 -15.59
N VAL A 113 -17.91 -7.68 -15.48
CA VAL A 113 -18.60 -7.31 -14.25
C VAL A 113 -19.87 -8.14 -14.07
N LYS A 114 -19.92 -8.97 -13.01
CA LYS A 114 -21.07 -9.81 -12.62
C LYS A 114 -22.39 -9.03 -12.58
N ALA A 115 -23.44 -9.52 -13.24
CA ALA A 115 -24.80 -9.07 -12.97
C ALA A 115 -25.34 -9.85 -11.77
N LEU A 116 -25.86 -9.17 -10.74
CA LEU A 116 -26.49 -9.84 -9.60
C LEU A 116 -27.94 -10.14 -9.98
N PHE A 117 -28.18 -11.27 -10.66
CA PHE A 117 -29.54 -11.78 -10.89
C PHE A 117 -29.86 -13.06 -10.10
N ALA A 118 -28.92 -13.60 -9.32
CA ALA A 118 -29.04 -14.90 -8.66
C ALA A 118 -29.36 -14.83 -7.14
N PHE A 119 -30.15 -13.85 -6.66
CA PHE A 119 -30.58 -13.82 -5.25
C PHE A 119 -32.09 -13.97 -5.04
N LEU A 120 -32.88 -14.10 -6.11
CA LEU A 120 -34.35 -14.22 -6.02
C LEU A 120 -34.92 -15.56 -6.47
N SER A 121 -34.11 -16.59 -6.69
CA SER A 121 -34.63 -17.93 -6.93
C SER A 121 -33.81 -18.97 -6.17
N ASN A 122 -34.40 -19.53 -5.11
CA ASN A 122 -34.08 -20.85 -4.55
C ASN A 122 -34.34 -21.99 -5.55
N LEU A 123 -34.22 -21.72 -6.85
CA LEU A 123 -34.23 -22.71 -7.90
C LEU A 123 -32.77 -22.97 -8.22
N GLN A 124 -32.33 -24.17 -7.88
CA GLN A 124 -31.13 -24.79 -8.42
C GLN A 124 -31.32 -24.99 -9.93
N LEU A 125 -31.28 -23.90 -10.67
CA LEU A 125 -31.21 -23.92 -12.12
C LEU A 125 -29.75 -24.13 -12.47
N ASN A 126 -29.44 -25.35 -12.89
CA ASN A 126 -28.27 -25.66 -13.70
C ASN A 126 -28.35 -24.83 -15.00
N PHE A 127 -27.98 -23.55 -14.93
CA PHE A 127 -27.70 -22.76 -16.12
C PHE A 127 -26.28 -23.07 -16.56
N SER A 128 -26.13 -24.14 -17.31
CA SER A 128 -25.03 -24.30 -18.26
C SER A 128 -25.09 -23.11 -19.25
N GLY A 129 -24.09 -22.23 -19.21
CA GLY A 129 -23.80 -21.31 -20.32
C GLY A 129 -24.69 -20.07 -20.47
N GLY A 130 -25.06 -19.39 -19.39
CA GLY A 130 -25.66 -18.05 -19.46
C GLY A 130 -24.62 -16.93 -19.40
N SER A 131 -24.65 -16.00 -20.37
CA SER A 131 -23.73 -14.85 -20.61
C SER A 131 -23.66 -13.75 -19.51
N GLY A 132 -23.70 -14.13 -18.24
CA GLY A 132 -23.80 -13.21 -17.10
C GLY A 132 -22.76 -13.37 -15.99
N GLU A 133 -22.09 -14.53 -15.90
CA GLU A 133 -21.22 -14.86 -14.78
C GLU A 133 -19.93 -15.51 -15.26
N ILE A 134 -18.77 -14.91 -14.96
CA ILE A 134 -17.48 -15.62 -14.99
C ILE A 134 -17.35 -16.31 -13.64
N GLN A 135 -17.56 -17.62 -13.62
CA GLN A 135 -17.46 -18.50 -12.47
C GLN A 135 -16.23 -19.40 -12.57
N GLU A 136 -15.83 -19.75 -13.78
CA GLU A 136 -14.67 -20.59 -14.08
C GLU A 136 -13.78 -19.96 -15.16
N TYR A 137 -12.60 -20.56 -15.37
CA TYR A 137 -11.60 -20.05 -16.31
C TYR A 137 -12.13 -19.98 -17.75
N THR A 138 -12.89 -20.99 -18.17
CA THR A 138 -13.53 -21.13 -19.49
C THR A 138 -14.48 -19.97 -19.80
N ASP A 139 -15.15 -19.40 -18.80
CA ASP A 139 -16.04 -18.24 -18.98
C ASP A 139 -15.30 -16.97 -19.41
N ILE A 140 -13.99 -16.88 -19.11
CA ILE A 140 -13.15 -15.76 -19.55
C ILE A 140 -13.07 -15.73 -21.07
N ASP A 141 -12.88 -16.90 -21.69
CA ASP A 141 -12.81 -17.04 -23.14
C ASP A 141 -14.19 -16.83 -23.78
N THR A 142 -15.25 -17.33 -23.16
CA THR A 142 -16.64 -17.05 -23.59
C THR A 142 -16.90 -15.54 -23.63
N PHE A 143 -16.60 -14.83 -22.55
CA PHE A 143 -16.79 -13.37 -22.48
C PHE A 143 -15.89 -12.61 -23.46
N LYS A 144 -14.66 -13.07 -23.66
CA LYS A 144 -13.75 -12.52 -24.67
C LYS A 144 -14.35 -12.64 -26.08
N ASN A 145 -14.89 -13.81 -26.42
CA ASN A 145 -15.49 -14.09 -27.71
C ASN A 145 -16.78 -13.28 -27.93
N GLU A 146 -17.65 -13.18 -26.91
CA GLU A 146 -18.87 -12.37 -26.98
C GLU A 146 -18.59 -10.89 -27.25
N THR A 147 -17.53 -10.35 -26.65
CA THR A 147 -17.14 -8.95 -26.82
C THR A 147 -16.19 -8.72 -28.00
N ASN A 148 -15.71 -9.80 -28.63
CA ASN A 148 -14.63 -9.79 -29.62
C ASN A 148 -13.36 -9.05 -29.16
N ALA A 149 -13.19 -8.87 -27.85
CA ALA A 149 -12.10 -8.06 -27.30
C ALA A 149 -10.75 -8.78 -27.37
N SER A 150 -9.66 -8.02 -27.42
CA SER A 150 -8.30 -8.59 -27.44
C SER A 150 -7.96 -9.32 -26.14
N SER A 151 -8.49 -8.84 -25.01
CA SER A 151 -8.25 -9.42 -23.68
C SER A 151 -9.40 -9.11 -22.71
N VAL A 152 -9.40 -9.77 -21.55
CA VAL A 152 -10.42 -9.61 -20.51
C VAL A 152 -9.78 -9.16 -19.19
N MET A 153 -10.43 -8.23 -18.49
CA MET A 153 -10.01 -7.75 -17.16
C MET A 153 -11.05 -8.09 -16.09
N LEU A 154 -10.68 -8.96 -15.15
CA LEU A 154 -11.51 -9.32 -13.99
C LEU A 154 -11.26 -8.37 -12.79
N SER A 155 -12.23 -8.27 -11.88
CA SER A 155 -12.04 -7.62 -10.56
C SER A 155 -12.67 -8.47 -9.47
N ARG A 156 -14.00 -8.41 -9.30
CA ARG A 156 -14.70 -9.10 -8.20
C ARG A 156 -14.47 -10.61 -8.17
N ALA A 157 -14.45 -11.27 -9.33
CA ALA A 157 -14.17 -12.71 -9.40
C ALA A 157 -12.77 -13.04 -8.83
N ALA A 158 -11.75 -12.27 -9.23
CA ALA A 158 -10.38 -12.43 -8.73
C ALA A 158 -10.20 -11.97 -7.28
N GLU A 159 -10.98 -10.97 -6.83
CA GLU A 159 -11.02 -10.50 -5.45
C GLU A 159 -11.60 -11.56 -4.51
N HIS A 160 -12.63 -12.30 -4.96
CA HIS A 160 -13.18 -13.43 -4.21
C HIS A 160 -12.24 -14.65 -4.24
N ASN A 161 -11.74 -15.00 -5.41
CA ASN A 161 -10.81 -16.11 -5.56
C ASN A 161 -9.87 -15.87 -6.75
N CYS A 162 -8.61 -15.51 -6.46
CA CYS A 162 -7.64 -15.19 -7.50
C CYS A 162 -7.22 -16.40 -8.35
N SER A 163 -7.53 -17.62 -7.92
CA SER A 163 -7.31 -18.83 -8.72
C SER A 163 -8.24 -18.94 -9.92
N ILE A 164 -9.18 -18.00 -10.13
CA ILE A 164 -10.00 -17.90 -11.35
C ILE A 164 -9.17 -17.84 -12.64
N PHE A 165 -7.89 -17.44 -12.54
CA PHE A 165 -6.97 -17.41 -13.67
C PHE A 165 -6.29 -18.75 -13.96
N ARG A 166 -6.56 -19.82 -13.20
CA ARG A 166 -6.00 -21.16 -13.43
C ARG A 166 -6.82 -21.93 -14.46
N LYS A 167 -6.14 -22.48 -15.46
CA LYS A 167 -6.75 -23.36 -16.48
C LYS A 167 -7.26 -24.67 -15.88
N GLU A 168 -6.62 -25.13 -14.81
CA GLU A 168 -6.92 -26.38 -14.11
C GLU A 168 -8.14 -26.26 -13.17
N GLY A 169 -8.74 -25.07 -13.09
CA GLY A 169 -9.89 -24.78 -12.24
C GLY A 169 -9.52 -24.09 -10.92
N LEU A 170 -10.57 -23.72 -10.17
CA LEU A 170 -10.45 -23.01 -8.91
C LEU A 170 -9.75 -23.85 -7.84
N LEU A 171 -8.87 -23.21 -7.08
CA LEU A 171 -8.37 -23.76 -5.83
C LEU A 171 -9.40 -23.58 -4.70
N PRO A 172 -9.40 -24.48 -3.70
CA PRO A 172 -10.10 -24.27 -2.46
C PRO A 172 -9.74 -22.91 -1.85
N LEU A 173 -10.74 -22.21 -1.31
CA LEU A 173 -10.56 -20.86 -0.78
C LEU A 173 -9.51 -20.80 0.33
N ASP A 174 -9.47 -21.82 1.19
CA ASP A 174 -8.46 -21.96 2.24
C ASP A 174 -7.04 -21.95 1.66
N THR A 175 -6.78 -22.72 0.60
CA THR A 175 -5.47 -22.74 -0.09
C THR A 175 -5.07 -21.36 -0.62
N VAL A 176 -6.03 -20.61 -1.15
CA VAL A 176 -5.82 -19.26 -1.68
C VAL A 176 -5.53 -18.27 -0.56
N ILE A 177 -6.28 -18.33 0.54
CA ILE A 177 -6.07 -17.48 1.72
C ILE A 177 -4.69 -17.77 2.34
N CYS A 178 -4.31 -19.04 2.49
CA CYS A 178 -2.97 -19.43 2.95
C CYS A 178 -1.88 -18.79 2.09
N SER A 179 -1.98 -18.94 0.77
CA SER A 179 -0.99 -18.40 -0.18
C SER A 179 -0.94 -16.86 -0.12
N TYR A 180 -2.10 -16.20 0.01
CA TYR A 180 -2.19 -14.75 0.16
C TYR A 180 -1.53 -14.26 1.45
N LEU A 181 -1.73 -14.97 2.57
CA LEU A 181 -1.08 -14.67 3.85
C LEU A 181 0.45 -14.79 3.76
N GLN A 182 0.97 -15.81 3.07
CA GLN A 182 2.41 -15.94 2.84
C GLN A 182 2.98 -14.70 2.16
N TYR A 183 2.31 -14.20 1.13
CA TYR A 183 2.71 -12.96 0.46
C TYR A 183 2.56 -11.73 1.33
N ALA A 184 1.49 -11.64 2.13
CA ALA A 184 1.28 -10.54 3.06
C ALA A 184 2.41 -10.45 4.09
N VAL A 185 2.88 -11.58 4.62
CA VAL A 185 4.05 -11.66 5.51
C VAL A 185 5.31 -11.27 4.76
N LYS A 186 5.58 -11.93 3.63
CA LYS A 186 6.81 -11.76 2.85
C LYS A 186 7.06 -10.31 2.43
N TYR A 187 5.99 -9.57 2.15
CA TYR A 187 6.05 -8.19 1.67
C TYR A 187 5.62 -7.15 2.72
N ASP A 188 5.55 -7.53 4.00
CA ASP A 188 5.17 -6.64 5.11
C ASP A 188 3.88 -5.84 4.83
N ASN A 189 2.87 -6.51 4.28
CA ASN A 189 1.60 -5.87 3.91
C ASN A 189 0.83 -5.46 5.17
N HIS A 190 0.30 -4.24 5.16
CA HIS A 190 -0.39 -3.70 6.32
C HIS A 190 -1.60 -4.56 6.73
N VAL A 191 -1.68 -4.87 8.02
CA VAL A 191 -2.68 -5.78 8.60
C VAL A 191 -4.12 -5.44 8.21
N SER A 192 -4.51 -4.16 8.28
CA SER A 192 -5.86 -3.76 7.93
C SER A 192 -6.20 -4.04 6.46
N ASN A 193 -5.20 -3.94 5.57
CA ASN A 193 -5.36 -4.26 4.15
C ASN A 193 -5.47 -5.78 3.94
N THR A 194 -4.58 -6.56 4.57
CA THR A 194 -4.64 -8.02 4.57
C THR A 194 -6.00 -8.52 5.06
N LYS A 195 -6.49 -7.98 6.18
CA LYS A 195 -7.79 -8.33 6.76
C LYS A 195 -8.93 -8.00 5.81
N TYR A 196 -8.91 -6.82 5.21
CA TYR A 196 -9.91 -6.41 4.24
C TYR A 196 -9.98 -7.35 3.03
N CYS A 197 -8.84 -7.72 2.45
CA CYS A 197 -8.80 -8.63 1.30
C CYS A 197 -9.35 -10.02 1.64
N ILE A 198 -8.98 -10.58 2.79
CA ILE A 198 -9.50 -11.89 3.22
C ILE A 198 -11.01 -11.82 3.52
N GLN A 199 -11.52 -10.71 4.07
CA GLN A 199 -12.97 -10.50 4.20
C GLN A 199 -13.68 -10.54 2.85
N GLN A 200 -13.12 -9.91 1.82
CA GLN A 200 -13.69 -9.99 0.47
C GLN A 200 -13.66 -11.41 -0.08
N MET A 201 -12.59 -12.18 0.17
CA MET A 201 -12.49 -13.60 -0.19
C MET A 201 -13.56 -14.44 0.50
N LEU A 202 -13.74 -14.28 1.82
CA LEU A 202 -14.70 -15.05 2.62
C LEU A 202 -16.15 -14.77 2.24
N GLY A 203 -16.51 -13.53 1.88
CA GLY A 203 -17.91 -13.21 1.53
C GLY A 203 -18.88 -13.58 2.66
N SER A 204 -19.85 -14.46 2.38
CA SER A 204 -20.81 -14.96 3.39
C SER A 204 -20.20 -15.90 4.43
N LEU A 205 -19.02 -16.49 4.16
CA LEU A 205 -18.33 -17.39 5.10
C LEU A 205 -17.82 -16.66 6.35
N GLN A 206 -17.89 -15.33 6.37
CA GLN A 206 -17.64 -14.51 7.55
C GLN A 206 -18.59 -14.85 8.72
N GLU A 207 -19.78 -15.37 8.41
CA GLU A 207 -20.78 -15.81 9.40
C GLU A 207 -20.53 -17.23 9.93
N THR A 208 -19.47 -17.90 9.50
CA THR A 208 -19.05 -19.17 10.11
C THR A 208 -18.33 -18.91 11.43
N GLU A 209 -18.16 -19.94 12.27
CA GLU A 209 -17.35 -19.83 13.48
C GLU A 209 -15.91 -19.40 13.17
N LYS A 210 -15.29 -20.02 12.15
CA LYS A 210 -13.97 -19.66 11.62
C LYS A 210 -13.92 -18.21 11.12
N GLY A 211 -14.95 -17.76 10.40
CA GLY A 211 -15.07 -16.39 9.91
C GLY A 211 -15.24 -15.36 11.02
N ARG A 212 -16.06 -15.64 12.04
CA ARG A 212 -16.23 -14.77 13.21
C ARG A 212 -14.95 -14.68 14.03
N ALA A 213 -14.26 -15.80 14.24
CA ALA A 213 -12.96 -15.82 14.92
C ALA A 213 -11.91 -14.97 14.18
N PHE A 214 -11.90 -15.02 12.85
CA PHE A 214 -11.07 -14.14 12.02
C PHE A 214 -11.43 -12.65 12.19
N LEU A 215 -12.72 -12.32 12.25
CA LEU A 215 -13.18 -10.95 12.44
C LEU A 215 -12.87 -10.40 13.84
N SER A 216 -13.00 -11.23 14.88
CA SER A 216 -12.76 -10.86 16.28
C SER A 216 -11.30 -10.64 16.61
N ALA A 217 -10.36 -11.09 15.76
CA ALA A 217 -8.94 -10.77 15.90
C ALA A 217 -8.73 -9.24 15.79
N GLN A 218 -8.66 -8.55 16.93
CA GLN A 218 -8.45 -7.11 17.07
C GLN A 218 -6.99 -6.71 16.84
N HIS A 219 -6.08 -7.61 17.21
CA HIS A 219 -4.67 -7.59 16.88
C HIS A 219 -4.27 -9.02 16.50
N LEU A 220 -3.25 -9.16 15.67
CA LEU A 220 -2.67 -10.47 15.33
C LEU A 220 -1.88 -11.12 16.49
N LYS A 221 -2.30 -10.84 17.72
CA LYS A 221 -1.66 -11.18 18.99
C LYS A 221 -2.69 -11.42 20.11
N GLU A 222 -3.64 -12.32 19.92
CA GLU A 222 -4.33 -12.98 21.03
C GLU A 222 -4.28 -14.49 20.86
N ILE A 223 -3.09 -15.03 21.13
CA ILE A 223 -2.80 -16.20 21.96
C ILE A 223 -1.29 -16.46 21.83
N TRP A 224 -0.64 -16.55 23.00
CA TRP A 224 0.70 -17.11 23.22
C TRP A 224 1.97 -16.25 23.06
N TYR A 225 2.09 -15.11 23.76
CA TYR A 225 3.30 -14.79 24.54
C TYR A 225 3.10 -13.48 25.31
N LEU A 226 2.61 -13.62 26.54
CA LEU A 226 2.64 -12.62 27.61
C LEU A 226 3.56 -13.11 28.74
N ARG A 227 4.72 -13.66 28.39
CA ARG A 227 5.80 -13.89 29.34
C ARG A 227 7.17 -13.69 28.69
N HIS A 228 7.85 -12.67 29.21
CA HIS A 228 9.25 -12.26 29.04
C HIS A 228 9.50 -11.17 27.97
N CYS A 229 10.01 -10.04 28.47
CA CYS A 229 10.49 -8.87 27.74
C CYS A 229 11.46 -9.22 26.61
N ASP A 230 11.40 -8.49 25.49
CA ASP A 230 12.41 -7.48 25.12
C ASP A 230 12.12 -6.92 23.71
N SER A 231 12.68 -5.73 23.45
CA SER A 231 12.48 -4.84 22.32
C SER A 231 12.40 -5.50 20.92
N LEU A 232 11.20 -5.51 20.32
CA LEU A 232 10.97 -5.67 18.87
C LEU A 232 9.50 -5.37 18.55
N GLN A 233 9.18 -4.09 18.37
CA GLN A 233 7.80 -3.59 18.24
C GLN A 233 7.37 -3.34 16.78
N ILE A 234 7.96 -4.06 15.84
CA ILE A 234 7.54 -4.19 14.43
C ILE A 234 7.97 -5.62 14.06
N ILE A 235 7.21 -6.32 13.21
CA ILE A 235 7.39 -7.75 12.86
C ILE A 235 6.67 -8.73 13.81
N ASN A 236 5.44 -8.42 14.22
CA ASN A 236 4.59 -9.46 14.80
C ASN A 236 3.10 -9.29 14.52
N SER A 237 2.70 -9.61 13.28
CA SER A 237 1.31 -9.46 12.87
C SER A 237 0.77 -10.47 11.85
N CYS A 238 1.23 -11.73 11.80
CA CYS A 238 0.49 -12.81 11.09
C CYS A 238 0.29 -14.13 11.85
N PHE A 239 0.69 -14.24 13.12
CA PHE A 239 0.72 -15.50 13.86
C PHE A 239 -0.65 -16.19 14.04
N LEU A 240 -1.72 -15.46 14.41
CA LEU A 240 -3.05 -16.08 14.59
C LEU A 240 -3.71 -16.58 13.30
N LEU A 241 -3.37 -15.98 12.15
CA LEU A 241 -3.89 -16.41 10.86
C LEU A 241 -3.14 -17.64 10.37
N SER A 242 -1.85 -17.70 10.67
CA SER A 242 -1.06 -18.90 10.45
C SER A 242 -1.56 -20.08 11.26
N ASP A 243 -1.86 -19.96 12.56
CA ASP A 243 -2.38 -21.07 13.37
C ASP A 243 -3.72 -21.61 12.86
N LEU A 244 -4.63 -20.74 12.40
CA LEU A 244 -5.94 -21.12 11.86
C LEU A 244 -5.86 -21.97 10.57
N TRP A 245 -4.69 -21.94 9.92
CA TRP A 245 -4.36 -22.64 8.68
C TRP A 245 -3.04 -23.43 8.79
N GLU A 246 -2.57 -23.71 10.02
CA GLU A 246 -1.38 -24.51 10.32
C GLU A 246 -0.04 -24.01 9.70
N MET A 247 0.15 -22.69 9.56
CA MET A 247 1.31 -22.07 8.88
C MET A 247 2.34 -21.44 9.83
N THR A 248 2.36 -21.87 11.08
CA THR A 248 3.08 -21.19 12.18
C THR A 248 4.60 -21.22 11.97
N SER A 249 5.14 -22.37 11.53
CA SER A 249 6.55 -22.53 11.19
C SER A 249 7.00 -21.61 10.04
N PHE A 250 6.22 -21.56 8.95
CA PHE A 250 6.51 -20.69 7.81
C PHE A 250 6.57 -19.21 8.19
N TYR A 251 5.67 -18.78 9.08
CA TYR A 251 5.65 -17.41 9.57
C TYR A 251 6.91 -17.07 10.36
N GLU A 252 7.30 -17.91 11.31
CA GLU A 252 8.50 -17.70 12.13
C GLU A 252 9.76 -17.62 11.25
N ASP A 253 9.89 -18.53 10.29
CA ASP A 253 11.02 -18.54 9.35
C ASP A 253 11.06 -17.27 8.49
N SER A 254 9.91 -16.85 7.94
CA SER A 254 9.81 -15.66 7.09
C SER A 254 10.10 -14.37 7.86
N VAL A 255 9.63 -14.28 9.10
CA VAL A 255 9.91 -13.16 10.01
C VAL A 255 11.40 -13.08 10.32
N ASN A 256 12.04 -14.21 10.61
CA ASN A 256 13.46 -14.26 10.89
C ASN A 256 14.30 -13.90 9.65
N GLU A 257 13.86 -14.32 8.46
CA GLU A 257 14.50 -13.93 7.21
C GLU A 257 14.38 -12.42 6.94
N LEU A 258 13.19 -11.84 7.14
CA LEU A 258 12.98 -10.39 7.03
C LEU A 258 13.87 -9.62 7.99
N LYS A 259 13.97 -10.06 9.26
CA LYS A 259 14.90 -9.48 10.24
C LYS A 259 16.34 -9.49 9.73
N ARG A 260 16.81 -10.62 9.18
CA ARG A 260 18.17 -10.72 8.61
C ARG A 260 18.39 -9.77 7.44
N ARG A 261 17.42 -9.62 6.54
CA ARG A 261 17.51 -8.69 5.40
C ARG A 261 17.57 -7.23 5.87
N PHE A 262 16.74 -6.87 6.84
CA PHE A 262 16.80 -5.54 7.47
C PHE A 262 18.15 -5.28 8.15
N THR A 263 18.75 -6.29 8.80
CA THR A 263 20.10 -6.16 9.37
C THR A 263 21.15 -5.97 8.27
N GLN A 264 21.12 -6.75 7.19
CA GLN A 264 22.07 -6.65 6.08
C GLN A 264 21.98 -5.32 5.31
N GLU A 265 20.76 -4.83 5.02
CA GLU A 265 20.58 -3.51 4.39
C GLU A 265 21.07 -2.39 5.30
N ASN A 266 20.86 -2.50 6.62
CA ASN A 266 21.42 -1.55 7.58
C ASN A 266 22.95 -1.61 7.61
N ASP A 267 23.56 -2.80 7.54
CA ASP A 267 25.03 -2.97 7.49
C ASP A 267 25.63 -2.39 6.20
N GLU A 268 24.95 -2.50 5.06
CA GLU A 268 25.37 -1.88 3.80
C GLU A 268 25.26 -0.34 3.85
N ILE A 269 24.16 0.18 4.40
CA ILE A 269 23.98 1.62 4.65
C ILE A 269 25.05 2.12 5.63
N GLU A 270 25.36 1.36 6.67
CA GLU A 270 26.38 1.70 7.67
C GLU A 270 27.80 1.69 7.05
N ASN A 271 28.07 0.78 6.12
CA ASN A 271 29.33 0.77 5.35
C ASN A 271 29.44 1.95 4.36
N ILE A 272 28.33 2.38 3.75
CA ILE A 272 28.26 3.62 2.97
C ILE A 272 28.50 4.85 3.87
N HIS A 273 27.96 4.84 5.09
CA HIS A 273 28.16 5.88 6.09
C HIS A 273 29.62 5.94 6.60
N LYS A 274 30.27 4.79 6.82
CA LYS A 274 31.71 4.71 7.16
C LYS A 274 32.61 5.28 6.06
N LYS A 275 32.26 5.09 4.78
CA LYS A 275 32.97 5.70 3.64
C LYS A 275 32.73 7.21 3.48
N ARG A 276 31.66 7.76 4.06
CA ARG A 276 31.28 9.19 3.99
C ARG A 276 31.44 9.89 5.35
N ARG A 277 32.52 9.61 6.09
CA ARG A 277 32.86 10.33 7.32
C ARG A 277 33.20 11.79 6.99
N ILE A 278 32.17 12.64 6.97
CA ILE A 278 32.30 14.10 6.91
C ILE A 278 32.95 14.54 8.22
N LYS A 279 34.03 15.32 8.14
CA LYS A 279 34.67 15.98 9.29
C LYS A 279 33.62 16.74 10.10
N LEU A 280 33.43 16.37 11.37
CA LEU A 280 32.65 17.13 12.34
C LEU A 280 33.47 18.35 12.79
N ASN A 281 32.81 19.51 12.91
CA ASN A 281 33.36 20.67 13.61
C ASN A 281 33.16 20.47 15.12
N GLU A 282 34.08 20.99 15.93
CA GLU A 282 34.22 20.69 17.38
C GLU A 282 33.05 21.15 18.29
N ASP A 283 32.06 21.90 17.76
CA ASP A 283 30.97 22.53 18.55
C ASP A 283 29.56 21.90 18.35
N GLU A 284 29.45 20.73 17.72
CA GLU A 284 28.16 20.10 17.37
C GLU A 284 27.86 18.86 18.24
N ILE A 285 26.72 18.87 18.95
CA ILE A 285 26.24 17.71 19.71
C ILE A 285 25.37 16.85 18.80
N CYS A 286 25.85 15.65 18.47
CA CYS A 286 25.17 14.73 17.57
C CYS A 286 24.79 13.43 18.29
N LEU A 287 23.53 13.02 18.18
CA LEU A 287 23.03 11.71 18.63
C LEU A 287 22.21 11.05 17.51
N SER A 288 22.08 9.73 17.56
CA SER A 288 21.24 8.95 16.65
C SER A 288 19.98 8.46 17.38
N LEU A 289 18.90 9.25 17.31
CA LEU A 289 17.65 8.96 18.01
C LEU A 289 16.50 8.84 17.01
N LYS A 290 15.78 7.73 17.01
CA LYS A 290 14.54 7.59 16.24
C LYS A 290 13.41 8.34 16.95
N TYR A 291 12.75 9.28 16.26
CA TYR A 291 11.62 10.00 16.86
C TYR A 291 10.36 9.13 16.88
N ILE A 292 9.90 8.77 18.09
CA ILE A 292 8.69 7.97 18.31
C ILE A 292 7.59 8.87 18.90
N LYS A 293 6.61 9.26 18.08
CA LYS A 293 5.53 10.18 18.49
C LYS A 293 4.78 9.70 19.74
N ASN A 294 4.53 8.40 19.87
CA ASN A 294 3.71 7.82 20.94
C ASN A 294 4.34 7.91 22.35
N LEU A 295 5.62 8.29 22.45
CA LEU A 295 6.28 8.52 23.73
C LEU A 295 6.02 9.93 24.30
N PHE A 296 5.28 10.78 23.58
CA PHE A 296 5.03 12.17 23.94
C PHE A 296 3.53 12.49 23.84
N ASP A 297 3.03 13.27 24.79
CA ASP A 297 1.67 13.81 24.69
C ASP A 297 1.59 14.86 23.58
N GLU A 298 0.40 15.07 23.03
CA GLU A 298 0.20 16.05 21.93
C GLU A 298 0.61 17.48 22.34
N CYS A 299 0.49 17.81 23.62
CA CYS A 299 0.91 19.10 24.19
C CYS A 299 2.39 19.13 24.65
N SER A 300 3.10 17.99 24.63
CA SER A 300 4.44 17.83 25.22
C SER A 300 5.49 17.27 24.25
N LEU A 301 5.29 17.44 22.93
CA LEU A 301 6.25 17.06 21.90
C LEU A 301 7.63 17.74 22.08
N PRO A 302 8.75 17.14 21.62
CA PRO A 302 10.09 17.70 21.76
C PRO A 302 10.23 19.16 21.30
N LYS A 303 9.70 19.50 20.11
CA LYS A 303 9.69 20.90 19.63
C LYS A 303 8.92 21.83 20.58
N SER A 304 7.77 21.39 21.11
CA SER A 304 6.95 22.16 22.04
C SER A 304 7.67 22.37 23.37
N ARG A 305 8.34 21.34 23.90
CA ARG A 305 9.18 21.43 25.11
C ARG A 305 10.32 22.41 24.93
N LEU A 306 11.00 22.34 23.79
CA LEU A 306 12.14 23.22 23.48
C LEU A 306 11.70 24.68 23.29
N ILE A 307 10.55 24.92 22.66
CA ILE A 307 9.96 26.27 22.57
C ILE A 307 9.62 26.78 23.97
N ASN A 308 8.91 26.00 24.79
CA ASN A 308 8.54 26.38 26.15
C ASN A 308 9.79 26.66 27.02
N TYR A 309 10.86 25.89 26.85
CA TYR A 309 12.15 26.12 27.49
C TYR A 309 12.73 27.49 27.14
N THR A 310 12.80 27.81 25.84
CA THR A 310 13.35 29.10 25.39
C THR A 310 12.50 30.28 25.84
N THR A 311 11.17 30.16 25.78
CA THR A 311 10.24 31.19 26.23
C THR A 311 10.38 31.47 27.73
N LYS A 312 10.43 30.42 28.57
CA LYS A 312 10.59 30.57 30.03
C LYS A 312 11.90 31.24 30.44
N ARG A 313 12.94 31.15 29.60
CA ARG A 313 14.27 31.74 29.85
C ARG A 313 14.52 33.02 29.06
N CYS A 314 13.51 33.55 28.35
CA CYS A 314 13.64 34.73 27.49
C CYS A 314 14.77 34.61 26.44
N LEU A 315 14.96 33.39 25.92
CA LEU A 315 15.95 33.09 24.88
C LEU A 315 15.34 33.22 23.48
N PRO A 316 16.16 33.43 22.43
CA PRO A 316 15.70 33.34 21.06
C PRO A 316 15.05 31.99 20.76
N PRO A 317 14.02 31.94 19.89
CA PRO A 317 13.34 30.70 19.56
C PRO A 317 14.28 29.71 18.86
N PRO A 318 14.09 28.39 19.03
CA PRO A 318 14.93 27.37 18.41
C PRO A 318 14.90 27.48 16.87
N LYS A 319 16.08 27.52 16.24
CA LYS A 319 16.21 27.63 14.78
C LYS A 319 16.54 26.28 14.17
N TYR A 320 15.73 25.82 13.21
CA TYR A 320 15.91 24.53 12.55
C TYR A 320 16.48 24.69 11.15
N LYS A 321 17.45 23.85 10.81
CA LYS A 321 17.88 23.60 9.43
C LYS A 321 17.63 22.14 9.11
N THR A 322 16.86 21.87 8.07
CA THR A 322 16.50 20.50 7.66
C THR A 322 17.10 20.20 6.29
N TYR A 323 17.68 19.02 6.17
CA TYR A 323 18.39 18.55 5.00
C TYR A 323 17.72 17.29 4.48
N GLN A 324 17.64 17.15 3.16
CA GLN A 324 17.09 15.96 2.50
C GLN A 324 18.23 15.14 1.90
N ILE A 325 18.23 13.84 2.18
CA ILE A 325 19.12 12.85 1.55
C ILE A 325 18.19 11.81 0.92
N GLU A 326 18.18 11.76 -0.41
CA GLU A 326 17.28 10.90 -1.19
C GLU A 326 15.80 11.10 -0.79
N LYS A 327 15.16 10.09 -0.19
CA LYS A 327 13.77 10.10 0.29
C LYS A 327 13.64 10.39 1.80
N HIS A 328 14.75 10.66 2.48
CA HIS A 328 14.80 10.85 3.94
C HIS A 328 15.30 12.25 4.33
N PHE A 329 15.11 12.61 5.60
CA PHE A 329 15.39 13.93 6.14
C PHE A 329 16.15 13.83 7.47
N TYR A 330 17.09 14.73 7.71
CA TYR A 330 17.65 14.98 9.04
C TYR A 330 17.63 16.48 9.32
N ALA A 331 17.63 16.87 10.60
CA ALA A 331 17.63 18.27 10.98
C ALA A 331 18.70 18.57 12.03
N VAL A 332 19.06 19.85 12.09
CA VAL A 332 19.90 20.46 13.12
C VAL A 332 19.11 21.58 13.75
N VAL A 333 19.05 21.62 15.08
CA VAL A 333 18.45 22.72 15.83
C VAL A 333 19.52 23.51 16.57
N THR A 334 19.43 24.83 16.51
CA THR A 334 20.30 25.73 17.28
C THR A 334 19.53 26.33 18.45
N VAL A 335 20.05 26.14 19.67
CA VAL A 335 19.55 26.70 20.93
C VAL A 335 20.75 27.16 21.75
N GLU A 336 20.71 28.38 22.31
CA GLU A 336 21.81 28.94 23.12
C GLU A 336 23.19 28.90 22.43
N ASN A 337 23.24 29.19 21.12
CA ASN A 337 24.43 29.10 20.28
C ASN A 337 25.07 27.69 20.19
N LYS A 338 24.42 26.65 20.70
CA LYS A 338 24.78 25.25 20.50
C LYS A 338 23.94 24.62 19.39
N CYS A 339 24.57 23.75 18.61
CA CYS A 339 23.93 23.01 17.54
C CYS A 339 23.70 21.55 17.95
N TYR A 340 22.46 21.10 17.84
CA TYR A 340 22.03 19.74 18.15
C TYR A 340 21.57 19.06 16.86
N LYS A 341 22.27 18.00 16.48
CA LYS A 341 21.97 17.21 15.29
C LYS A 341 21.43 15.85 15.68
N ASN A 342 20.36 15.43 14.99
CA ASN A 342 19.98 14.04 14.97
C ASN A 342 20.52 13.39 13.69
N SER A 343 21.39 12.39 13.82
CA SER A 343 21.94 11.64 12.68
C SER A 343 20.97 10.59 12.12
N TYR A 344 19.91 10.26 12.84
CA TYR A 344 18.87 9.34 12.37
C TYR A 344 18.04 9.97 11.24
N LEU A 345 17.88 9.23 10.14
CA LEU A 345 17.17 9.68 8.95
C LEU A 345 15.66 9.42 9.07
N GLU A 346 14.87 10.50 9.06
CA GLU A 346 13.42 10.47 9.21
C GLU A 346 12.69 10.49 7.86
N LYS A 347 11.49 9.90 7.81
CA LYS A 347 10.69 9.79 6.58
C LYS A 347 10.14 11.12 6.08
N ASN A 348 10.09 12.14 6.95
CA ASN A 348 9.53 13.45 6.60
C ASN A 348 10.20 14.57 7.41
N LYS A 349 10.11 15.80 6.87
CA LYS A 349 10.67 17.02 7.47
C LYS A 349 10.21 17.27 8.91
N LYS A 350 8.94 17.02 9.24
CA LYS A 350 8.39 17.28 10.58
C LYS A 350 9.01 16.35 11.62
N SER A 351 9.15 15.07 11.30
CA SER A 351 9.81 14.08 12.17
C SER A 351 11.29 14.41 12.36
N ALA A 352 12.00 14.81 11.29
CA ALA A 352 13.41 15.20 11.38
C ALA A 352 13.64 16.36 12.36
N GLU A 353 12.78 17.39 12.31
CA GLU A 353 12.84 18.51 13.24
C GLU A 353 12.51 18.09 14.69
N GLN A 354 11.56 17.18 14.89
CA GLN A 354 11.28 16.62 16.21
C GLN A 354 12.45 15.81 16.76
N GLY A 355 13.13 15.04 15.91
CA GLY A 355 14.33 14.30 16.26
C GLY A 355 15.48 15.22 16.70
N ALA A 356 15.75 16.29 15.94
CA ALA A 356 16.75 17.29 16.34
C ALA A 356 16.39 17.98 17.67
N ALA A 357 15.11 18.30 17.87
CA ALA A 357 14.61 18.86 19.12
C ALA A 357 14.76 17.88 20.30
N LEU A 358 14.61 16.58 20.07
CA LEU A 358 14.80 15.54 21.08
C LEU A 358 16.25 15.48 21.58
N VAL A 359 17.22 15.58 20.67
CA VAL A 359 18.66 15.65 21.03
C VAL A 359 18.93 16.86 21.93
N ALA A 360 18.37 18.03 21.57
CA ALA A 360 18.47 19.23 22.40
C ALA A 360 17.78 19.05 23.76
N CYS A 361 16.57 18.47 23.78
CA CYS A 361 15.83 18.26 25.01
C CYS A 361 16.54 17.32 25.99
N TYR A 362 17.17 16.25 25.49
CA TYR A 362 17.96 15.36 26.32
C TYR A 362 19.16 16.08 26.95
N ASN A 363 19.93 16.81 26.14
CA ASN A 363 21.10 17.54 26.63
C ASN A 363 20.74 18.66 27.62
N LEU A 364 19.54 19.23 27.51
CA LEU A 364 19.00 20.26 28.40
C LEU A 364 18.19 19.69 29.58
N ASN A 365 18.18 18.35 29.76
CA ASN A 365 17.46 17.64 30.82
C ASN A 365 15.93 17.94 30.84
N LEU A 366 15.31 17.99 29.66
CA LEU A 366 13.87 18.25 29.47
C LEU A 366 13.05 17.00 29.15
N VAL A 367 13.73 15.85 29.02
CA VAL A 367 13.16 14.54 28.71
C VAL A 367 13.88 13.51 29.57
N ASP A 368 13.10 12.58 30.13
CA ASP A 368 13.62 11.53 31.00
C ASP A 368 14.46 10.51 30.23
N GLU A 369 15.46 9.94 30.91
CA GLU A 369 16.37 8.95 30.35
C GLU A 369 15.65 7.68 29.85
N SER A 370 14.51 7.33 30.47
CA SER A 370 13.64 6.22 30.06
C SER A 370 12.97 6.42 28.70
N VAL A 371 12.77 7.66 28.26
CA VAL A 371 12.26 7.98 26.92
C VAL A 371 13.39 7.92 25.90
N ILE A 372 14.59 8.35 26.29
CA ILE A 372 15.78 8.36 25.43
C ILE A 372 16.29 6.95 25.15
N SER A 373 16.26 6.06 26.13
CA SER A 373 16.64 4.65 25.95
C SER A 373 15.77 3.93 24.91
N GLN A 374 14.47 4.29 24.82
CA GLN A 374 13.54 3.76 23.80
C GLN A 374 13.73 4.41 22.42
N CYS A 375 14.29 5.62 22.35
CA CYS A 375 14.60 6.30 21.11
C CYS A 375 16.00 5.97 20.57
N TYR A 376 16.87 5.40 21.41
CA TYR A 376 18.23 5.04 21.04
C TYR A 376 18.21 3.92 20.00
N VAL A 377 18.86 4.15 18.88
CA VAL A 377 19.17 3.09 17.93
C VAL A 377 20.56 2.60 18.33
N GLN A 378 20.67 1.39 18.89
CA GLN A 378 21.98 0.81 19.19
C GLN A 378 22.79 0.76 17.89
N GLU A 379 23.84 1.58 17.80
CA GLU A 379 25.01 1.24 17.00
C GLU A 379 25.57 -0.02 17.65
N VAL A 380 25.63 -1.14 16.92
CA VAL A 380 26.26 -2.36 17.43
C VAL A 380 27.74 -2.05 17.63
N PRO A 381 28.27 -1.97 18.87
CA PRO A 381 29.70 -1.90 19.07
C PRO A 381 30.22 -3.33 18.88
N HIS A 382 31.05 -3.55 17.87
CA HIS A 382 31.86 -4.76 17.81
C HIS A 382 32.68 -4.90 19.11
N GLU A 383 32.55 -6.07 19.74
CA GLU A 383 33.47 -6.73 20.66
C GLU A 383 33.79 -6.06 22.02
N ARG A 384 33.26 -6.66 23.09
CA ARG A 384 34.07 -7.22 24.21
C ARG A 384 33.24 -8.14 25.12
N THR A 385 33.47 -9.45 24.89
CA THR A 385 33.71 -10.48 25.92
C THR A 385 32.56 -10.91 26.85
N LEU A 386 31.99 -12.07 26.51
CA LEU A 386 31.52 -13.10 27.46
C LEU A 386 32.60 -13.40 28.50
N LEU A 387 32.27 -13.33 29.80
CA LEU A 387 32.67 -14.28 30.84
C LEU A 387 32.17 -13.81 32.22
N THR A 388 31.75 -14.79 33.05
CA THR A 388 31.37 -14.70 34.48
C THR A 388 30.04 -13.96 34.74
N ILE A 389 28.99 -14.52 35.35
CA ILE A 389 28.93 -15.42 36.53
C ILE A 389 27.71 -16.33 36.39
N ALA A 390 27.96 -17.64 36.22
CA ALA A 390 27.12 -18.67 36.81
C ALA A 390 27.77 -19.00 38.15
N GLN A 391 27.15 -18.59 39.26
CA GLN A 391 27.31 -19.11 40.64
C GLN A 391 26.60 -18.19 41.64
N SER A 392 25.36 -18.52 41.98
CA SER A 392 24.81 -18.58 43.36
C SER A 392 23.39 -19.12 43.29
#